data_AF-A8IC38-F1
#
_entry.id   AF-A8IC38-F1
#
_cell.length_a   1.000
_cell.length_b   1.000
_cell.length_c   1.000
_cell.angle_alpha   90.00
_cell.angle_beta   90.00
_cell.angle_gamma   90.00
#
_symmetry.space_group_name_H-M   'P 1'
#
loop_
_entity.id
_entity.type
_entity.pdbx_description
1 polymer ?
#
loop_
_entity_poly.entity_id
_entity_poly.type
_entity_poly.pdbx_seq_one_letter_code
_entity_poly.pdbx_strand_id
1 'polypeptide(L)'
;MTIKTIGNVVHLPAPPEAPQAASAPIPTSPSDQIYAQAVDALSDYRRLAAIPELSAGQKREIDLARDRVVEYLCLARAIARIEQQDLPAIR
;
A
#
# COMPACT_ATOMS: atom_id res chain seq x y z
N MET A 1 13.85 34.49 57.16
CA MET A 1 13.07 33.25 57.17
C MET A 1 12.34 33.16 55.83
N THR A 2 12.62 32.11 55.07
CA THR A 2 12.19 31.90 53.69
C THR A 2 10.99 30.95 53.70
N ILE A 3 9.91 31.28 53.00
CA ILE A 3 8.88 30.30 52.64
C ILE A 3 8.75 30.28 51.12
N LYS A 4 9.01 29.09 50.59
CA LYS A 4 9.08 28.69 49.18
C LYS A 4 7.70 28.23 48.69
N THR A 5 7.37 28.62 47.46
CA THR A 5 6.70 27.81 46.40
C THR A 5 5.22 27.42 46.68
N ILE A 6 4.28 27.52 45.74
CA ILE A 6 4.01 26.50 44.71
C ILE A 6 3.22 27.15 43.56
N GLY A 7 3.77 27.02 42.35
CA GLY A 7 3.08 27.32 41.11
C GLY A 7 2.02 26.25 40.82
N ASN A 8 0.85 26.68 40.37
CA ASN A 8 -0.20 25.79 39.90
C ASN A 8 -0.35 26.00 38.39
N VAL A 9 0.39 25.21 37.61
CA VAL A 9 0.20 25.09 36.17
C VAL A 9 -0.92 24.07 35.95
N VAL A 10 -2.09 24.55 35.53
CA VAL A 10 -3.19 23.69 35.11
C VAL A 10 -2.76 22.95 33.84
N HIS A 11 -2.43 21.67 33.98
CA HIS A 11 -2.14 20.78 32.85
C HIS A 11 -3.49 20.34 32.24
N LEU A 12 -3.82 20.86 31.05
CA LEU A 12 -4.91 20.27 30.26
C LEU A 12 -4.46 18.88 29.79
N PRO A 13 -5.28 17.82 29.96
CA PRO A 13 -4.98 16.53 29.37
C PRO A 13 -5.02 16.66 27.83
N ALA A 14 -3.95 16.22 27.18
CA ALA A 14 -3.90 16.11 25.73
C ALA A 14 -5.05 15.21 25.22
N PRO A 15 -5.65 15.51 24.06
CA PRO A 15 -6.70 14.68 23.48
C PRO A 15 -6.18 13.24 23.28
N PRO A 16 -7.03 12.22 23.48
CA PRO A 16 -6.64 10.84 23.25
C PRO A 16 -6.19 10.68 21.80
N GLU A 17 -4.96 10.20 21.62
CA GLU A 17 -4.38 9.93 20.31
C GLU A 17 -5.35 9.08 19.50
N ALA A 18 -5.76 9.59 18.33
CA ALA A 18 -6.53 8.80 17.38
C ALA A 18 -5.74 7.53 17.08
N PRO A 19 -6.37 6.34 17.09
CA PRO A 19 -5.67 5.08 16.83
C PRO A 19 -4.90 5.20 15.52
N GLN A 20 -3.57 5.12 15.64
CA GLN A 20 -2.65 5.12 14.51
C GLN A 20 -3.16 4.11 13.49
N ALA A 21 -3.49 4.60 12.29
CA ALA A 21 -3.79 3.76 11.16
C ALA A 21 -2.61 2.80 10.99
N ALA A 22 -2.88 1.50 11.14
CA ALA A 22 -1.89 0.45 10.95
C ALA A 22 -1.20 0.70 9.61
N SER A 23 0.09 1.04 9.66
CA SER A 23 0.90 1.23 8.47
C SER A 23 0.86 -0.08 7.69
N ALA A 24 0.37 -0.03 6.46
CA ALA A 24 0.38 -1.17 5.56
C ALA A 24 1.82 -1.75 5.52
N PRO A 25 1.99 -3.08 5.49
CA PRO A 25 3.32 -3.69 5.48
C PRO A 25 4.14 -3.10 4.32
N ILE A 26 5.31 -2.54 4.65
CA ILE A 26 6.23 -2.00 3.64
C ILE A 26 6.66 -3.19 2.77
N PRO A 27 6.44 -3.18 1.45
CA PRO A 27 6.87 -4.26 0.57
C PRO A 27 8.40 -4.35 0.62
N THR A 28 8.92 -5.44 1.17
CA THR A 28 10.35 -5.59 1.46
C THR A 28 11.10 -6.33 0.35
N SER A 29 10.40 -7.09 -0.49
CA SER A 29 10.97 -7.74 -1.67
C SER A 29 10.58 -7.01 -2.97
N PRO A 30 11.43 -7.04 -4.01
CA PRO A 30 11.06 -6.63 -5.37
C PRO A 30 9.76 -7.27 -5.87
N SER A 31 9.50 -8.55 -5.57
CA SER A 31 8.24 -9.19 -5.97
C SER A 31 7.02 -8.59 -5.27
N ASP A 32 7.12 -8.21 -3.99
CA ASP A 32 6.06 -7.50 -3.26
C ASP A 32 5.78 -6.11 -3.84
N GLN A 33 6.81 -5.39 -4.29
CA GLN A 33 6.66 -4.06 -4.90
C GLN A 33 5.89 -4.15 -6.23
N ILE A 34 6.22 -5.12 -7.08
CA ILE A 34 5.50 -5.35 -8.33
C ILE A 34 4.08 -5.86 -8.06
N TYR A 35 3.89 -6.68 -7.02
CA TYR A 35 2.57 -7.11 -6.60
C TYR A 35 1.70 -5.92 -6.14
N ALA A 36 2.25 -4.96 -5.40
CA ALA A 36 1.55 -3.73 -5.04
C ALA A 36 1.09 -2.95 -6.30
N GLN A 37 1.95 -2.84 -7.32
CA GLN A 37 1.57 -2.22 -8.60
C GLN A 37 0.44 -2.97 -9.31
N ALA A 38 0.41 -4.30 -9.24
CA ALA A 38 -0.69 -5.11 -9.76
C ALA A 38 -2.02 -4.81 -9.03
N VAL A 39 -1.98 -4.63 -7.71
CA VAL A 39 -3.15 -4.28 -6.90
C VAL A 39 -3.68 -2.88 -7.23
N ASP A 40 -2.79 -1.91 -7.45
CA ASP A 40 -3.17 -0.56 -7.86
C ASP A 40 -3.83 -0.57 -9.24
N ALA A 41 -3.22 -1.26 -10.22
CA ALA A 41 -3.80 -1.42 -11.56
C ALA A 41 -5.16 -2.14 -11.52
N LEU A 42 -5.33 -3.11 -10.62
CA LEU A 42 -6.60 -3.83 -10.43
C LEU A 42 -7.67 -2.92 -9.83
N SER A 43 -7.27 -2.02 -8.93
CA SER A 43 -8.16 -1.03 -8.35
C SER A 43 -8.65 -0.04 -9.40
N ASP A 44 -7.76 0.42 -10.28
CA ASP A 44 -8.13 1.26 -11.43
C ASP A 44 -9.05 0.53 -12.42
N TYR A 45 -8.73 -0.71 -12.77
CA TYR A 45 -9.59 -1.54 -13.61
C TYR A 45 -11.00 -1.67 -13.02
N ARG A 46 -11.11 -2.00 -11.72
CA ARG A 46 -12.40 -2.12 -11.02
C ARG A 46 -13.17 -0.81 -11.00
N ARG A 47 -12.49 0.31 -10.77
CA ARG A 47 -13.09 1.65 -10.77
C ARG A 47 -13.67 2.00 -12.14
N LEU A 48 -12.93 1.72 -13.22
CA LEU A 48 -13.38 1.96 -14.59
C LEU A 48 -14.49 0.98 -15.01
N ALA A 49 -14.38 -0.29 -14.63
CA ALA A 49 -15.39 -1.33 -14.94
C ALA A 49 -16.76 -1.06 -14.32
N ALA A 50 -16.81 -0.29 -13.23
CA ALA A 50 -18.04 0.08 -12.56
C ALA A 50 -18.83 1.19 -13.28
N ILE A 51 -18.26 1.84 -14.30
CA ILE A 51 -18.91 2.90 -15.05
C ILE A 51 -19.86 2.27 -16.10
N PRO A 52 -21.19 2.52 -16.04
CA PRO A 52 -22.16 1.87 -16.93
C PRO A 52 -21.96 2.22 -18.40
N GLU A 53 -21.55 3.46 -18.69
CA GLU A 53 -21.31 3.95 -20.04
C GLU A 53 -19.91 4.53 -20.14
N LEU A 54 -19.01 3.77 -20.74
CA LEU A 54 -17.63 4.17 -20.97
C LEU A 54 -17.50 4.93 -22.29
N SER A 55 -16.89 6.12 -22.24
CA SER A 55 -16.39 6.80 -23.43
C SER A 55 -15.32 5.94 -24.14
N ALA A 56 -15.06 6.22 -25.42
CA ALA A 56 -14.03 5.50 -26.17
C ALA A 56 -12.63 5.62 -25.54
N GLY A 57 -12.33 6.75 -24.88
CA GLY A 57 -11.09 6.94 -24.12
C GLY A 57 -11.03 6.01 -22.90
N GLN A 58 -12.11 5.97 -22.11
CA GLN A 58 -12.18 5.11 -20.92
C GLN A 58 -12.18 3.61 -21.25
N LYS A 59 -12.69 3.21 -22.43
CA LYS A 59 -12.54 1.84 -22.93
C LYS A 59 -11.07 1.49 -23.21
N ARG A 60 -10.27 2.42 -23.74
CA ARG A 60 -8.83 2.16 -23.89
C ARG A 60 -8.13 2.08 -22.53
N GLU A 61 -8.53 2.92 -21.58
CA GLU A 61 -7.97 2.89 -20.22
C GLU A 61 -8.31 1.58 -19.49
N ILE A 62 -9.52 1.02 -19.68
CA ILE A 62 -9.89 -0.25 -19.06
C ILE A 62 -9.08 -1.42 -19.63
N ASP A 63 -8.87 -1.43 -20.95
CA ASP A 63 -8.05 -2.45 -21.62
C ASP A 63 -6.59 -2.35 -21.16
N LEU A 64 -6.05 -1.14 -21.09
CA LEU A 64 -4.69 -0.90 -20.59
C LEU A 64 -4.54 -1.28 -19.11
N ALA A 65 -5.52 -0.96 -18.27
CA ALA A 65 -5.50 -1.34 -16.85
C ALA A 65 -5.54 -2.86 -16.70
N ARG A 66 -6.36 -3.55 -17.49
CA ARG A 66 -6.43 -5.01 -17.52
C ARG A 66 -5.08 -5.62 -17.92
N ASP A 67 -4.46 -5.12 -18.99
CA ASP A 67 -3.17 -5.63 -19.48
C ASP A 67 -2.07 -5.43 -18.43
N ARG A 68 -2.03 -4.25 -17.79
CA ARG A 68 -1.08 -3.96 -16.70
C ARG A 68 -1.24 -4.89 -15.50
N VAL A 69 -2.47 -5.22 -15.11
CA VAL A 69 -2.71 -6.19 -14.03
C VAL A 69 -2.07 -7.53 -14.36
N VAL A 70 -2.29 -8.04 -15.57
CA VAL A 70 -1.72 -9.32 -16.00
C VAL A 70 -0.20 -9.26 -16.05
N GLU A 71 0.35 -8.20 -16.64
CA GLU A 71 1.79 -7.98 -16.76
C GLU A 71 2.48 -7.96 -15.38
N TYR A 72 1.98 -7.15 -14.44
CA TYR A 72 2.55 -7.04 -13.11
C TYR A 72 2.43 -8.35 -12.32
N LEU A 73 1.32 -9.08 -12.42
CA LEU A 73 1.20 -10.38 -11.76
C LEU A 73 2.19 -11.42 -12.33
N CYS A 74 2.39 -11.43 -13.64
CA CYS A 74 3.38 -12.31 -14.27
C CYS A 74 4.81 -11.96 -13.83
N LEU A 75 5.15 -10.67 -13.80
CA LEU A 75 6.45 -10.19 -13.35
C LEU A 75 6.70 -10.50 -11.87
N ALA A 76 5.74 -10.20 -10.99
CA ALA A 76 5.84 -10.49 -9.56
C ALA A 76 6.11 -12.00 -9.32
N ARG A 77 5.41 -12.87 -10.06
CA ARG A 77 5.63 -14.33 -9.98
C ARG A 77 7.01 -14.75 -10.49
N ALA A 78 7.49 -14.15 -11.58
CA ALA A 78 8.81 -14.46 -12.12
C ALA A 78 9.92 -14.07 -11.14
N ILE A 79 9.82 -12.86 -10.56
CA ILE A 79 10.76 -12.35 -9.56
C ILE A 79 10.74 -13.22 -8.30
N ALA A 80 9.55 -13.55 -7.78
CA ALA A 80 9.43 -14.41 -6.60
C ALA A 80 10.09 -15.79 -6.82
N ARG A 81 10.04 -16.34 -8.05
CA ARG A 81 10.75 -17.57 -8.38
C ARG A 81 12.26 -17.42 -8.37
N ILE A 82 12.79 -16.30 -8.85
CA ILE A 82 14.22 -16.01 -8.84
C ILE A 82 14.68 -15.84 -7.38
N GLU A 83 13.95 -15.06 -6.58
CA GLU A 83 14.23 -14.85 -5.15
C GLU A 83 14.26 -16.17 -4.36
N GLN A 84 13.36 -17.11 -4.68
CA GLN A 84 13.34 -18.45 -4.07
C GLN A 84 14.54 -19.34 -4.46
N GLN A 85 15.11 -19.14 -5.64
CA GLN A 85 16.28 -19.89 -6.11
C GLN A 85 17.59 -19.37 -5.51
N ASP A 86 17.65 -18.06 -5.21
CA ASP A 86 18.81 -17.42 -4.56
C ASP A 86 18.86 -17.64 -3.04
N LEU A 87 17.76 -18.09 -2.43
CA LEU A 87 17.78 -18.55 -1.04
C LEU A 87 18.60 -19.85 -0.94
N PRO A 88 19.66 -19.90 -0.11
CA PRO A 88 20.47 -21.10 0.03
C PRO A 88 19.56 -22.26 0.45
N ALA A 89 19.64 -23.38 -0.29
CA ALA A 89 18.97 -24.60 0.09
C ALA A 89 19.51 -25.04 1.45
N ILE A 90 18.78 -24.72 2.52
CA ILE A 90 19.08 -25.22 3.87
C ILE A 90 18.97 -26.74 3.77
N ARG A 91 20.13 -27.41 3.80
CA ARG A 91 20.26 -28.87 3.93
C ARG A 91 20.85 -29.17 5.29
#